data_AF-A0A1G7SCG4-F1
#
_entry.id   AF-A0A1G7SCG4-F1
#
_cell.length_a   1.000
_cell.length_b   1.000
_cell.length_c   1.000
_cell.angle_alpha   90.00
_cell.angle_beta   90.00
_cell.angle_gamma   90.00
#
_symmetry.space_group_name_H-M   'P 1'
#
loop_
_entity.id
_entity.type
_entity.pdbx_description
1 polymer ?
#
loop_
_entity_poly.entity_id
_entity_poly.type
_entity_poly.pdbx_seq_one_letter_code
_entity_poly.pdbx_strand_id
1 'polypeptide(L)'
;MPVEPLLPVPPEATDVTGPAVVDHRPPADRAYDIHSLLITSCDYGIYTVPQKPASLSAVALLRNEMATAPGDPWHGHTIEVRRYAAYLNAKRALKGSVGSMYGGLLPMLMLRAGEKCSETEMHGGWYAGSEIVNALSPLIVEMIVSVDGKVYNVRSVYSPRVGVTPKLKQPTDDSELTQAMIKADRALLARMGTAVPTAQPVTPGPVAPPTSTAPAKSSDDDGFVNFPSHQP
;
A
#
# COMPACT_ATOMS: atom_id res chain seq x y z
N MET A 1 24.62 -50.92 18.49
CA MET A 1 23.41 -50.16 18.88
C MET A 1 22.59 -49.98 17.61
N PRO A 2 21.33 -50.45 17.56
CA PRO A 2 20.49 -50.26 16.38
C PRO A 2 20.11 -48.78 16.26
N VAL A 3 20.27 -48.22 15.06
CA VAL A 3 19.87 -46.86 14.72
C VAL A 3 18.40 -46.91 14.30
N GLU A 4 17.54 -46.25 15.07
CA GLU A 4 16.11 -46.17 14.79
C GLU A 4 15.87 -45.29 13.56
N PRO A 5 15.12 -45.74 12.53
CA PRO A 5 14.87 -44.93 11.35
C PRO A 5 13.88 -43.82 11.70
N LEU A 6 14.31 -42.56 11.54
CA LEU A 6 13.44 -41.38 11.60
C LEU A 6 12.36 -41.49 10.53
N LEU A 7 11.10 -41.64 10.95
CA LEU A 7 9.95 -41.55 10.05
C LEU A 7 9.85 -40.11 9.48
N PRO A 8 9.49 -39.96 8.19
CA PRO A 8 9.26 -38.65 7.60
C PRO A 8 8.04 -37.98 8.25
N VAL A 9 8.26 -36.79 8.82
CA VAL A 9 7.19 -35.93 9.32
C VAL A 9 6.41 -35.43 8.10
N PRO A 10 5.08 -35.67 7.99
CA PRO A 10 4.29 -35.15 6.88
C PRO A 10 4.26 -33.61 6.94
N PRO A 11 4.27 -32.91 5.79
CA PRO A 11 4.18 -31.46 5.79
C PRO A 11 2.81 -31.05 6.34
N GLU A 12 2.81 -30.34 7.47
CA GLU A 12 1.64 -29.56 7.90
C GLU A 12 1.31 -28.55 6.80
N ALA A 13 0.26 -28.85 6.03
CA ALA A 13 -0.44 -27.85 5.24
C ALA A 13 -1.06 -26.86 6.23
N THR A 14 -0.32 -25.80 6.54
CA THR A 14 -0.87 -24.64 7.23
C THR A 14 -1.82 -23.99 6.24
N ASP A 15 -3.09 -24.33 6.38
CA ASP A 15 -4.20 -23.65 5.73
C ASP A 15 -4.17 -22.21 6.25
N VAL A 16 -3.48 -21.32 5.54
CA VAL A 16 -3.36 -19.91 5.91
C VAL A 16 -4.73 -19.29 5.68
N THR A 17 -5.57 -19.34 6.72
CA THR A 17 -6.89 -18.74 6.71
C THR A 17 -6.72 -17.23 6.62
N GLY A 18 -7.07 -16.64 5.47
CA GLY A 18 -6.99 -15.20 5.21
C GLY A 18 -6.53 -14.85 3.79
N PRO A 19 -6.46 -13.55 3.45
CA PRO A 19 -6.09 -13.13 2.10
C PRO A 19 -4.62 -13.40 1.79
N ALA A 20 -4.36 -13.74 0.53
CA ALA A 20 -3.00 -13.81 0.00
C ALA A 20 -2.46 -12.40 -0.21
N VAL A 21 -1.63 -11.91 0.72
CA VAL A 21 -0.99 -10.59 0.61
C VAL A 21 0.41 -10.72 0.01
N VAL A 22 0.61 -10.14 -1.17
CA VAL A 22 1.84 -10.16 -1.95
C VAL A 22 2.53 -8.80 -1.86
N ASP A 23 3.81 -8.78 -1.48
CA ASP A 23 4.60 -7.56 -1.28
C ASP A 23 5.41 -7.18 -2.53
N HIS A 24 4.89 -6.25 -3.32
CA HIS A 24 5.55 -5.67 -4.51
C HIS A 24 6.19 -4.31 -4.25
N ARG A 25 6.36 -3.91 -2.99
CA ARG A 25 6.91 -2.59 -2.65
C ARG A 25 8.34 -2.44 -3.16
N PRO A 26 8.70 -1.25 -3.70
CA PRO A 26 10.07 -0.98 -4.09
C PRO A 26 11.01 -0.99 -2.86
N PRO A 27 12.32 -1.27 -3.04
CA PRO A 27 13.29 -1.23 -1.94
C PRO A 27 13.32 0.11 -1.20
N ALA A 28 13.04 1.22 -1.89
CA ALA A 28 12.99 2.56 -1.31
C ALA A 28 11.94 2.71 -0.19
N ASP A 29 10.79 2.02 -0.29
CA ASP A 29 9.75 2.02 0.76
C ASP A 29 10.20 1.30 2.05
N ARG A 30 11.24 0.47 1.95
CA ARG A 30 11.74 -0.40 3.02
C ARG A 30 13.06 0.11 3.61
N ALA A 31 13.63 1.15 3.03
CA ALA A 31 14.92 1.70 3.40
C ALA A 31 14.77 3.05 4.09
N TYR A 32 15.69 3.34 5.01
CA TYR A 32 15.83 4.68 5.56
C TYR A 32 16.39 5.61 4.49
N ASP A 33 15.75 6.76 4.32
CA ASP A 33 16.24 7.82 3.43
C ASP A 33 15.89 9.20 3.97
N ILE A 34 16.71 10.19 3.60
CA ILE A 34 16.48 11.62 3.88
C ILE A 34 16.23 12.30 2.54
N HIS A 35 15.02 12.78 2.31
CA HIS A 35 14.63 13.29 0.99
C HIS A 35 15.34 14.61 0.67
N SER A 36 15.49 15.50 1.66
CA SER A 36 16.31 16.70 1.50
C SER A 36 16.79 17.29 2.82
N LEU A 37 18.03 17.77 2.81
CA LEU A 37 18.62 18.59 3.87
C LEU A 37 18.65 20.08 3.52
N LEU A 38 18.18 20.47 2.33
CA LEU A 38 18.16 21.86 1.90
C LEU A 38 16.90 22.56 2.44
N ILE A 39 17.06 23.57 3.30
CA ILE A 39 15.96 24.24 4.02
C ILE A 39 14.87 24.82 3.11
N THR A 40 15.23 25.19 1.88
CA THR A 40 14.32 25.75 0.87
C THR A 40 13.56 24.68 0.07
N SER A 41 13.90 23.40 0.23
CA SER A 41 13.25 22.28 -0.47
C SER A 41 11.84 21.99 0.07
N CYS A 42 10.96 21.50 -0.81
CA CYS A 42 9.66 20.97 -0.40
C CYS A 42 9.82 19.72 0.48
N ASP A 43 10.81 18.87 0.18
CA ASP A 43 11.11 17.66 0.94
C ASP A 43 12.07 17.86 2.11
N TYR A 44 12.32 19.12 2.51
CA TYR A 44 13.20 19.42 3.63
C TYR A 44 12.73 18.75 4.92
N GLY A 45 13.59 17.94 5.52
CA GLY A 45 13.29 17.32 6.82
C GLY A 45 12.29 16.17 6.74
N ILE A 46 12.09 15.58 5.56
CA ILE A 46 11.29 14.38 5.38
C ILE A 46 12.21 13.16 5.39
N TYR A 47 11.81 12.16 6.16
CA TYR A 47 12.52 10.91 6.30
C TYR A 47 11.60 9.76 5.90
N THR A 48 12.07 8.85 5.04
CA THR A 48 11.45 7.52 4.94
C THR A 48 11.87 6.73 6.18
N VAL A 49 10.90 6.20 6.90
CA VAL A 49 11.11 5.48 8.17
C VAL A 49 10.89 3.99 7.92
N PRO A 50 11.95 3.18 7.87
CA PRO A 50 11.81 1.75 7.70
C PRO A 50 11.36 1.12 9.03
N GLN A 51 10.65 0.00 8.93
CA GLN A 51 10.37 -0.82 10.11
C GLN A 51 11.64 -1.48 10.62
N LYS A 52 11.73 -1.71 11.93
CA LYS A 52 12.82 -2.50 12.49
C LYS A 52 12.70 -3.97 12.07
N PRO A 53 13.83 -4.68 11.90
CA PRO A 53 13.81 -6.12 11.64
C PRO A 53 13.09 -6.96 12.71
N ALA A 54 13.06 -6.49 13.96
CA ALA A 54 12.40 -7.18 15.07
C ALA A 54 10.89 -6.90 15.17
N SER A 55 10.38 -5.95 14.38
CA SER A 55 8.98 -5.54 14.39
C SER A 55 8.19 -6.25 13.29
N LEU A 56 6.87 -6.30 13.43
CA LEU A 56 6.01 -6.86 12.39
C LEU A 56 6.18 -6.08 11.08
N SER A 57 6.34 -6.80 9.97
CA SER A 57 6.42 -6.17 8.66
C SER A 57 5.10 -5.49 8.30
N ALA A 58 5.15 -4.47 7.42
CA ALA A 58 3.98 -3.69 7.03
C ALA A 58 2.88 -4.56 6.43
N VAL A 59 3.31 -5.54 5.64
CA VAL A 59 2.44 -6.51 5.00
C VAL A 59 1.88 -7.51 6.01
N ALA A 60 2.66 -7.92 7.01
CA ALA A 60 2.15 -8.76 8.10
C ALA A 60 1.12 -8.01 8.96
N LEU A 61 1.38 -6.72 9.26
CA LEU A 61 0.45 -5.88 10.01
C LEU A 61 -0.85 -5.67 9.25
N LEU A 62 -0.78 -5.35 7.95
CA LEU A 62 -1.95 -5.25 7.09
C LEU A 62 -2.73 -6.56 7.10
N ARG A 63 -2.07 -7.71 6.88
CA ARG A 63 -2.73 -9.02 6.92
C ARG A 63 -3.46 -9.25 8.24
N ASN A 64 -2.84 -8.90 9.36
CA ASN A 64 -3.45 -9.03 10.67
C ASN A 64 -4.69 -8.14 10.81
N GLU A 65 -4.62 -6.86 10.40
CA GLU A 65 -5.79 -5.96 10.44
C GLU A 65 -6.92 -6.48 9.51
N MET A 66 -6.59 -7.04 8.35
CA MET A 66 -7.59 -7.63 7.45
C MET A 66 -8.27 -8.85 8.05
N ALA A 67 -7.52 -9.71 8.75
CA ALA A 67 -8.06 -10.87 9.44
C ALA A 67 -9.00 -10.50 10.61
N THR A 68 -8.95 -9.26 11.11
CA THR A 68 -9.91 -8.79 12.13
C THR A 68 -11.29 -8.43 11.55
N ALA A 69 -11.44 -8.38 10.23
CA ALA A 69 -12.71 -8.05 9.60
C ALA A 69 -13.76 -9.16 9.82
N PRO A 70 -14.99 -8.83 10.27
CA PRO A 70 -16.02 -9.82 10.54
C PRO A 70 -16.47 -10.50 9.25
N GLY A 71 -16.61 -11.84 9.30
CA GLY A 71 -17.12 -12.64 8.19
C GLY A 71 -16.10 -13.01 7.11
N ASP A 72 -14.80 -12.83 7.36
CA ASP A 72 -13.70 -13.11 6.42
C ASP A 72 -13.97 -12.63 4.98
N PRO A 73 -14.26 -11.34 4.77
CA PRO A 73 -14.63 -10.81 3.46
C PRO A 73 -13.45 -10.83 2.46
N TRP A 74 -12.26 -11.25 2.90
CA TRP A 74 -11.03 -11.27 2.12
C TRP A 74 -10.61 -12.68 1.72
N HIS A 75 -11.40 -13.70 2.06
CA HIS A 75 -11.13 -15.08 1.69
C HIS A 75 -11.01 -15.25 0.17
N GLY A 76 -9.92 -15.88 -0.28
CA GLY A 76 -9.67 -16.13 -1.71
C GLY A 76 -9.26 -14.89 -2.53
N HIS A 77 -9.22 -13.71 -1.93
CA HIS A 77 -8.78 -12.48 -2.59
C HIS A 77 -7.26 -12.36 -2.58
N THR A 78 -6.69 -11.87 -3.68
CA THR A 78 -5.25 -11.56 -3.76
C THR A 78 -5.04 -10.06 -3.60
N ILE A 79 -4.13 -9.72 -2.69
CA ILE A 79 -3.86 -8.34 -2.28
C ILE A 79 -2.42 -8.01 -2.61
N GLU A 80 -2.22 -7.18 -3.63
CA GLU A 80 -0.90 -6.72 -4.05
C GLU A 80 -0.57 -5.38 -3.40
N VAL A 81 0.46 -5.34 -2.56
CA VAL A 81 0.95 -4.10 -1.96
C VAL A 81 2.06 -3.55 -2.85
N ARG A 82 1.76 -2.48 -3.60
CA ARG A 82 2.69 -1.84 -4.55
C ARG A 82 3.46 -0.68 -3.95
N ARG A 83 2.84 0.02 -2.99
CA ARG A 83 3.48 1.04 -2.16
C ARG A 83 3.00 0.90 -0.73
N TYR A 84 3.93 0.98 0.21
CA TYR A 84 3.63 1.11 1.64
C TYR A 84 4.86 1.73 2.29
N ALA A 85 4.88 3.06 2.28
CA ALA A 85 5.95 3.86 2.84
C ALA A 85 5.43 4.65 4.05
N ALA A 86 6.24 4.70 5.10
CA ALA A 86 6.03 5.59 6.24
C ALA A 86 7.05 6.72 6.19
N TYR A 87 6.57 7.94 6.37
CA TYR A 87 7.37 9.15 6.37
C TYR A 87 7.25 9.86 7.71
N LEU A 88 8.38 10.35 8.22
CA LEU A 88 8.39 11.31 9.32
C LEU A 88 8.66 12.68 8.73
N ASN A 89 7.71 13.61 8.87
CA ASN A 89 7.90 14.98 8.39
C ASN A 89 8.33 15.89 9.55
N ALA A 90 9.65 16.07 9.70
CA ALA A 90 10.24 16.90 10.73
C ALA A 90 10.50 18.35 10.29
N LYS A 91 9.99 18.75 9.11
CA LYS A 91 10.23 20.07 8.51
C LYS A 91 10.01 21.21 9.50
N ARG A 92 8.84 21.22 10.16
CA ARG A 92 8.45 22.27 11.11
C ARG A 92 9.40 22.33 12.30
N ALA A 93 9.75 21.19 12.88
CA ALA A 93 10.66 21.11 14.02
C ALA A 93 12.07 21.59 13.65
N LEU A 94 12.62 21.12 12.52
CA LEU A 94 13.95 21.50 12.06
C LEU A 94 14.05 22.99 11.72
N LYS A 95 13.05 23.54 11.03
CA LYS A 95 12.95 24.97 10.77
C LYS A 95 12.87 25.79 12.07
N GLY A 96 12.06 25.34 13.03
CA GLY A 96 11.99 25.96 14.36
C GLY A 96 13.37 26.03 15.05
N SER A 97 14.12 24.92 15.02
CA SER A 97 15.48 24.87 15.56
C SER A 97 16.43 25.84 14.85
N VAL A 98 16.44 25.87 13.52
CA VAL A 98 17.26 26.81 12.74
C VAL A 98 16.93 28.26 13.09
N GLY A 99 15.64 28.62 13.18
CA GLY A 99 15.21 29.97 13.53
C GLY A 99 15.62 30.39 14.94
N SER A 100 15.64 29.47 15.90
CA SER A 100 16.11 29.74 17.26
C SER A 100 17.62 29.95 17.35
N MET A 101 18.40 29.28 16.49
CA MET A 101 19.87 29.30 16.52
C MET A 101 20.45 30.47 15.72
N TYR A 102 19.85 30.77 14.56
CA TYR A 102 20.28 31.82 13.65
C TYR A 102 19.20 32.90 13.61
N GLY A 103 19.32 33.90 14.48
CA GLY A 103 18.45 35.07 14.44
C GLY A 103 18.70 35.95 13.21
N GLY A 104 17.77 36.87 12.92
CA GLY A 104 17.93 37.89 11.87
C GLY A 104 17.07 37.67 10.60
N LEU A 105 17.21 38.58 9.63
CA LEU A 105 16.33 38.65 8.45
C LEU A 105 16.56 37.53 7.44
N LEU A 106 17.80 37.12 7.23
CA LEU A 106 18.15 36.09 6.22
C LEU A 106 17.62 34.69 6.60
N PRO A 107 17.79 34.21 7.85
CA PRO A 107 17.12 33.00 8.31
C PRO A 107 15.60 33.09 8.22
N MET A 108 15.00 34.23 8.57
CA MET A 108 13.55 34.45 8.47
C MET A 108 13.01 34.29 7.03
N LEU A 109 13.75 34.78 6.03
CA LEU A 109 13.39 34.60 4.62
C LEU A 109 13.49 33.14 4.18
N MET A 110 14.56 32.44 4.58
CA MET A 110 14.74 31.02 4.25
C MET A 110 13.73 30.11 4.94
N LEU A 111 13.30 30.46 6.16
CA LEU A 111 12.30 29.71 6.91
C LEU A 111 10.94 29.70 6.20
N ARG A 112 10.58 30.79 5.50
CA ARG A 112 9.35 30.87 4.69
C ARG A 112 9.40 30.10 3.38
N ALA A 113 10.59 29.84 2.84
CA ALA A 113 10.73 29.10 1.59
C ALA A 113 10.24 27.65 1.76
N GLY A 114 9.40 27.17 0.84
CA GLY A 114 8.85 25.81 0.90
C GLY A 114 7.82 25.57 2.02
N GLU A 115 7.27 26.60 2.69
CA GLU A 115 6.15 26.41 3.62
C GLU A 115 4.82 26.11 2.91
N LYS A 116 4.69 26.51 1.65
CA LYS A 116 3.45 26.38 0.86
C LYS A 116 3.50 25.24 -0.16
N CYS A 117 4.30 24.21 0.09
CA CYS A 117 4.38 23.09 -0.82
C CYS A 117 3.05 22.35 -0.88
N SER A 118 2.55 22.21 -2.09
CA SER A 118 1.42 21.37 -2.42
C SER A 118 1.80 19.89 -2.33
N GLU A 119 0.79 19.02 -2.27
CA GLU A 119 0.97 17.57 -2.26
C GLU A 119 1.76 17.09 -3.49
N THR A 120 1.55 17.73 -4.64
CA THR A 120 2.23 17.40 -5.90
C THR A 120 3.69 17.83 -5.97
N GLU A 121 4.12 18.76 -5.11
CA GLU A 121 5.52 19.23 -5.06
C GLU A 121 6.39 18.43 -4.09
N MET A 122 5.79 17.50 -3.34
CA MET A 122 6.49 16.65 -2.38
C MET A 122 6.54 15.21 -2.89
N HIS A 123 7.67 14.53 -2.68
CA HIS A 123 7.85 13.13 -3.10
C HIS A 123 7.22 12.13 -2.13
N GLY A 124 6.84 12.59 -0.93
CA GLY A 124 6.12 11.84 0.08
C GLY A 124 6.02 12.63 1.39
N GLY A 125 5.18 12.17 2.30
CA GLY A 125 5.08 12.76 3.64
C GLY A 125 4.40 14.13 3.69
N TRP A 126 3.61 14.48 2.67
CA TRP A 126 2.79 15.68 2.68
C TRP A 126 1.66 15.56 3.72
N TYR A 127 1.34 16.68 4.37
CA TYR A 127 0.17 16.80 5.24
C TYR A 127 -0.35 18.24 5.22
N ALA A 128 -1.66 18.40 5.41
CA ALA A 128 -2.29 19.68 5.69
C ALA A 128 -2.16 20.00 7.18
N GLY A 129 -1.91 21.27 7.51
CA GLY A 129 -1.77 21.72 8.91
C GLY A 129 -2.99 21.42 9.80
N SER A 130 -4.18 21.25 9.22
CA SER A 130 -5.40 20.85 9.93
C SER A 130 -5.47 19.36 10.29
N GLU A 131 -4.60 18.52 9.70
CA GLU A 131 -4.57 17.07 9.97
C GLU A 131 -3.75 16.73 11.24
N ILE A 132 -2.95 17.66 11.75
CA ILE A 132 -2.15 17.47 12.96
C ILE A 132 -2.87 18.00 14.19
N VAL A 133 -2.79 17.25 15.29
CA VAL A 133 -3.45 17.61 16.55
C VAL A 133 -2.49 18.11 17.63
N ASN A 134 -1.17 18.07 17.37
CA ASN A 134 -0.15 18.55 18.28
C ASN A 134 1.07 19.12 17.51
N ALA A 135 2.08 19.60 18.24
CA ALA A 135 3.27 20.22 17.66
C ALA A 135 4.39 19.23 17.30
N LEU A 136 4.20 17.93 17.53
CA LEU A 136 5.20 16.90 17.21
C LEU A 136 5.22 16.64 15.70
N SER A 137 6.36 16.18 15.20
CA SER A 137 6.52 15.80 13.78
C SER A 137 5.57 14.66 13.42
N PRO A 138 4.65 14.83 12.46
CA PRO A 138 3.70 13.78 12.11
C PRO A 138 4.37 12.62 11.38
N LEU A 139 3.77 11.45 11.53
CA LEU A 139 4.02 10.27 10.71
C LEU A 139 2.95 10.20 9.62
N ILE A 140 3.37 10.08 8.37
CA ILE A 140 2.48 9.98 7.22
C ILE A 140 2.71 8.60 6.60
N VAL A 141 1.65 7.82 6.41
CA VAL A 141 1.72 6.53 5.75
C VAL A 141 0.99 6.63 4.41
N GLU A 142 1.69 6.27 3.34
CA GLU A 142 1.18 6.27 1.97
C GLU A 142 1.15 4.85 1.42
N MET A 143 0.00 4.43 0.93
CA MET A 143 -0.26 3.08 0.45
C MET A 143 -0.87 3.09 -0.95
N ILE A 144 -0.39 2.18 -1.79
CA ILE A 144 -1.00 1.81 -3.07
C ILE A 144 -1.16 0.31 -3.05
N VAL A 145 -2.42 -0.14 -2.97
CA VAL A 145 -2.78 -1.55 -2.85
C VAL A 145 -3.73 -1.91 -3.98
N SER A 146 -3.56 -3.08 -4.61
CA SER A 146 -4.50 -3.63 -5.57
C SER A 146 -5.19 -4.86 -4.97
N VAL A 147 -6.52 -4.93 -5.06
CA VAL A 147 -7.31 -6.11 -4.69
C VAL A 147 -8.06 -6.56 -5.92
N ASP A 148 -7.76 -7.77 -6.41
CA ASP A 148 -8.28 -8.33 -7.67
C ASP A 148 -8.24 -7.34 -8.85
N GLY A 149 -7.13 -6.62 -8.96
CA GLY A 149 -6.91 -5.63 -10.04
C GLY A 149 -7.48 -4.24 -9.77
N LYS A 150 -8.29 -4.03 -8.73
CA LYS A 150 -8.77 -2.70 -8.34
C LYS A 150 -7.78 -2.01 -7.42
N VAL A 151 -7.28 -0.85 -7.88
CA VAL A 151 -6.26 -0.06 -7.16
C VAL A 151 -6.90 0.89 -6.15
N TYR A 152 -6.36 0.89 -4.94
CA TYR A 152 -6.70 1.75 -3.83
C TYR A 152 -5.47 2.56 -3.42
N ASN A 153 -5.64 3.88 -3.39
CA ASN A 153 -4.64 4.81 -2.89
C ASN A 153 -5.12 5.36 -1.55
N VAL A 154 -4.26 5.30 -0.53
CA VAL A 154 -4.56 5.77 0.82
C VAL A 154 -3.38 6.58 1.33
N ARG A 155 -3.68 7.74 1.90
CA ARG A 155 -2.75 8.54 2.70
C ARG A 155 -3.36 8.70 4.08
N SER A 156 -2.56 8.45 5.12
CA SER A 156 -2.96 8.64 6.50
C SER A 156 -1.93 9.49 7.23
N VAL A 157 -2.40 10.52 7.94
CA VAL A 157 -1.56 11.37 8.79
C VAL A 157 -1.82 11.02 10.24
N TYR A 158 -0.77 10.70 10.98
CA TYR A 158 -0.81 10.37 12.40
C TYR A 158 0.06 11.37 13.18
N SER A 159 -0.52 11.98 14.22
CA SER A 159 0.25 12.81 15.17
C SER A 159 0.71 11.93 16.32
N PRO A 160 2.03 11.69 16.46
CA PRO A 160 2.55 10.88 17.56
C PRO A 160 2.22 11.47 18.93
N ARG A 161 2.20 10.61 19.96
CA ARG A 161 2.05 11.04 21.36
C ARG A 161 3.37 11.46 22.00
N VAL A 162 4.48 10.96 21.48
CA VAL A 162 5.84 11.28 21.89
C VAL A 162 6.70 11.61 20.67
N GLY A 163 7.81 12.33 20.86
CA GLY A 163 8.72 12.63 19.76
C GLY A 163 9.32 11.35 19.17
N VAL A 164 9.20 11.18 17.85
CA VAL A 164 9.72 10.02 17.12
C VAL A 164 11.05 10.36 16.47
N THR A 165 12.06 9.49 16.65
CA THR A 165 13.32 9.64 15.92
C THR A 165 13.26 8.94 14.55
N PRO A 166 13.83 9.53 13.48
CA PRO A 166 13.79 8.94 12.14
C PRO A 166 14.38 7.52 12.02
N LYS A 167 15.33 7.17 12.90
CA LYS A 167 15.99 5.85 12.94
C LYS A 167 15.37 4.90 13.97
N LEU A 168 14.23 5.26 14.55
CA LEU A 168 13.50 4.49 15.55
C LEU A 168 14.40 4.02 16.71
N LYS A 169 15.22 4.90 17.31
CA LYS A 169 16.19 4.47 18.32
C LYS A 169 15.55 3.89 19.59
N GLN A 170 14.34 4.32 19.92
CA GLN A 170 13.65 3.91 21.14
C GLN A 170 12.54 2.89 20.84
N PRO A 171 12.13 2.04 21.81
CA PRO A 171 10.94 1.19 21.66
C PRO A 171 9.66 2.00 21.44
N THR A 172 9.57 3.19 22.04
CA THR A 172 8.45 4.10 21.87
C THR A 172 8.33 4.66 20.45
N ASP A 173 9.45 4.79 19.71
CA ASP A 173 9.40 5.22 18.32
C ASP A 173 8.68 4.17 17.45
N ASP A 174 8.98 2.90 17.71
CA ASP A 174 8.43 1.77 16.97
C ASP A 174 6.94 1.55 17.25
N SER A 175 6.52 1.78 18.50
CA SER A 175 5.10 1.72 18.84
C SER A 175 4.31 2.84 18.17
N GLU A 176 4.82 4.08 18.11
CA GLU A 176 4.17 5.18 17.41
C GLU A 176 4.14 4.97 15.89
N LEU A 177 5.18 4.40 15.30
CA LEU A 177 5.16 3.97 13.89
C LEU A 177 4.08 2.90 13.65
N THR A 178 4.04 1.87 14.49
CA THR A 178 3.03 0.80 14.38
C THR A 178 1.61 1.37 14.49
N GLN A 179 1.35 2.33 15.38
CA GLN A 179 0.05 2.98 15.47
C GLN A 179 -0.30 3.80 14.22
N ALA A 180 0.67 4.50 13.63
CA ALA A 180 0.47 5.22 12.37
C ALA A 180 0.08 4.25 11.22
N MET A 181 0.72 3.09 11.18
CA MET A 181 0.46 2.04 10.19
C MET A 181 -0.90 1.38 10.39
N ILE A 182 -1.27 1.00 11.61
CA ILE A 182 -2.62 0.49 11.94
C ILE A 182 -3.69 1.49 11.51
N LYS A 183 -3.48 2.80 11.77
CA LYS A 183 -4.41 3.85 11.33
C LYS A 183 -4.56 3.86 9.80
N ALA A 184 -3.48 3.68 9.06
CA ALA A 184 -3.49 3.64 7.60
C ALA A 184 -4.17 2.38 7.06
N ASP A 185 -3.88 1.22 7.64
CA ASP A 185 -4.51 -0.06 7.29
C ASP A 185 -6.02 0.02 7.50
N ARG A 186 -6.49 0.60 8.62
CA ARG A 186 -7.92 0.83 8.86
C ARG A 186 -8.55 1.80 7.88
N ALA A 187 -7.83 2.85 7.47
CA ALA A 187 -8.31 3.77 6.44
C ALA A 187 -8.43 3.07 5.08
N LEU A 188 -7.51 2.18 4.74
CA LEU A 188 -7.60 1.32 3.56
C LEU A 188 -8.82 0.39 3.64
N LEU A 189 -8.98 -0.33 4.75
CA LEU A 189 -10.12 -1.23 4.95
C LEU A 189 -11.45 -0.51 4.85
N ALA A 190 -11.57 0.67 5.45
CA ALA A 190 -12.76 1.51 5.32
C ALA A 190 -13.03 1.89 3.85
N ARG A 191 -11.98 2.28 3.10
CA ARG A 191 -12.11 2.65 1.68
C ARG A 191 -12.51 1.46 0.81
N MET A 192 -12.00 0.27 1.10
CA MET A 192 -12.39 -0.97 0.41
C MET A 192 -13.82 -1.38 0.76
N GLY A 193 -14.22 -1.29 2.04
CA GLY A 193 -15.57 -1.60 2.52
C GLY A 193 -16.64 -0.68 1.93
N THR A 194 -16.35 0.61 1.73
CA THR A 194 -17.25 1.53 1.01
C THR A 194 -17.35 1.26 -0.49
N ALA A 195 -16.47 0.41 -1.03
CA ALA A 195 -16.31 0.19 -2.46
C ALA A 195 -16.78 -1.20 -2.93
N VAL A 196 -17.41 -1.98 -2.05
CA VAL A 196 -18.11 -3.23 -2.41
C VAL A 196 -19.35 -2.83 -3.22
N PRO A 197 -19.36 -3.04 -4.55
CA PRO A 197 -20.60 -2.97 -5.29
C PRO A 197 -21.47 -4.07 -4.68
N THR A 198 -22.65 -3.72 -4.18
CA THR A 198 -23.69 -4.72 -3.93
C THR A 198 -23.72 -5.60 -5.16
N ALA A 199 -23.39 -6.89 -5.01
CA ALA A 199 -23.41 -7.83 -6.12
C ALA A 199 -24.76 -7.63 -6.80
N GLN A 200 -24.75 -7.13 -8.04
CA GLN A 200 -26.00 -6.97 -8.76
C GLN A 200 -26.63 -8.36 -8.79
N PRO A 201 -27.87 -8.52 -8.32
CA PRO A 201 -28.54 -9.81 -8.39
C PRO A 201 -28.42 -10.26 -9.84
N VAL A 202 -27.79 -11.41 -10.03
CA VAL A 202 -27.62 -12.02 -11.35
C VAL A 202 -29.04 -12.29 -11.82
N THR A 203 -29.61 -11.37 -12.60
CA THR A 203 -30.91 -11.56 -13.21
C THR A 203 -30.74 -12.83 -14.04
N PRO A 204 -31.48 -13.92 -13.77
CA PRO A 204 -31.40 -15.10 -14.61
C PRO A 204 -31.71 -14.64 -16.03
N GLY A 205 -30.70 -14.72 -16.91
CA GLY A 205 -30.92 -14.44 -18.32
C GLY A 205 -32.07 -15.32 -18.82
N PRO A 206 -32.91 -14.83 -19.73
CA PRO A 206 -34.01 -15.62 -20.27
C PRO A 206 -33.45 -16.95 -20.77
N VAL A 207 -33.94 -18.05 -20.18
CA VAL A 207 -33.64 -19.41 -20.60
C VAL A 207 -33.97 -19.50 -22.09
N ALA A 208 -32.93 -19.61 -22.92
CA ALA A 208 -33.12 -19.86 -24.33
C ALA A 208 -33.92 -21.15 -24.50
N PRO A 209 -35.02 -21.16 -25.28
CA PRO A 209 -35.77 -22.37 -25.52
C PRO A 209 -34.90 -23.41 -26.24
N PRO A 210 -35.13 -24.71 -26.01
CA PRO A 210 -34.34 -25.78 -26.61
C PRO A 210 -34.42 -25.72 -28.13
N THR A 211 -33.26 -25.59 -28.77
CA THR A 211 -33.11 -25.68 -30.22
C THR A 211 -33.55 -27.06 -30.69
N SER A 212 -34.69 -27.10 -31.40
CA SER A 212 -35.19 -28.29 -32.08
C SER A 212 -34.23 -28.69 -33.20
N THR A 213 -33.58 -29.83 -33.06
CA THR A 213 -32.79 -30.47 -34.12
C THR A 213 -33.71 -30.93 -35.25
N ALA A 214 -33.50 -30.43 -36.47
CA ALA A 214 -34.10 -30.95 -37.70
C ALA A 214 -33.01 -31.64 -38.57
N PRO A 215 -33.38 -32.63 -39.41
CA PRO A 215 -32.45 -33.56 -40.02
C PRO A 215 -31.78 -33.03 -41.30
N ALA A 216 -30.70 -33.74 -41.65
CA ALA A 216 -29.76 -33.51 -42.74
C ALA A 216 -30.37 -33.29 -44.13
N LYS A 217 -29.65 -32.50 -44.94
CA LYS A 217 -29.61 -32.65 -46.41
C LYS A 217 -28.16 -32.81 -46.85
N SER A 218 -27.88 -33.94 -47.47
CA SER A 218 -26.74 -34.15 -48.34
C SER A 218 -26.92 -33.32 -49.62
N SER A 219 -25.85 -32.69 -50.06
CA SER A 219 -25.66 -32.37 -51.47
C SER A 219 -24.16 -32.45 -51.73
N ASP A 220 -23.79 -33.55 -52.38
CA ASP A 220 -22.64 -33.59 -53.27
C ASP A 220 -22.68 -32.36 -54.19
N ASP A 221 -21.56 -31.66 -54.33
CA ASP A 221 -21.23 -31.07 -55.62
C ASP A 221 -19.71 -30.91 -55.74
N ASP A 222 -19.20 -31.61 -56.75
CA ASP A 222 -17.84 -31.58 -57.26
C ASP A 222 -17.57 -30.26 -58.00
N GLY A 223 -16.32 -29.78 -57.96
CA GLY A 223 -15.89 -28.73 -58.90
C GLY A 223 -14.71 -27.89 -58.40
N PHE A 224 -13.48 -28.38 -58.45
CA PHE A 224 -12.48 -28.12 -59.51
C PHE A 224 -11.87 -26.68 -59.57
N VAL A 225 -10.52 -26.69 -59.57
CA VAL A 225 -9.49 -25.79 -60.16
C VAL A 225 -9.08 -24.41 -59.58
N ASN A 226 -7.78 -24.41 -59.23
CA ASN A 226 -6.66 -23.53 -59.64
C ASN A 226 -6.20 -22.30 -58.81
N PHE A 227 -4.93 -22.44 -58.39
CA PHE A 227 -3.84 -21.46 -58.16
C PHE A 227 -3.72 -20.40 -59.30
N PRO A 228 -3.00 -19.25 -59.17
CA PRO A 228 -1.72 -19.10 -58.44
C PRO A 228 -1.37 -17.74 -57.80
N SER A 229 -0.20 -17.79 -57.14
CA SER A 229 0.76 -16.78 -56.69
C SER A 229 0.81 -15.44 -57.44
N HIS A 230 0.94 -14.32 -56.72
CA HIS A 230 2.12 -13.44 -56.80
C HIS A 230 2.13 -12.32 -55.73
N GLN A 231 3.34 -12.16 -55.18
CA GLN A 231 4.04 -10.99 -54.61
C GLN A 231 3.63 -9.59 -55.12
N PRO A 232 3.96 -8.49 -54.39
CA PRO A 232 5.33 -8.07 -54.03
C PRO A 232 5.69 -8.17 -52.54
#